data_AF-A0A0J7K0F0-F1
#
_entry.id   AF-A0A0J7K0F0-F1
#
_cell.length_a   1.000
_cell.length_b   1.000
_cell.length_c   1.000
_cell.angle_alpha   90.00
_cell.angle_beta   90.00
_cell.angle_gamma   90.00
#
_symmetry.space_group_name_H-M   'P 1'
#
loop_
_entity.id
_entity.type
_entity.pdbx_description
1 polymer ?
#
loop_
_entity_poly.entity_id
_entity_poly.type
_entity_poly.pdbx_seq_one_letter_code
_entity_poly.pdbx_strand_id
1 'polypeptide(L)'
;MMESMSKQTRLQRSIERFLENFRKIGKNNLTAAKIRSRIAALKKLWGSYQEGHDQLTKAIPTATQPALDYFKDDYFSFTEEVYQTTLDTMVECLKEFEPF
;
A
#
# COMPACT_ATOMS: atom_id res chain seq x y z
N MET A 1 7.36 -20.12 3.23
CA MET A 1 6.53 -19.77 2.05
C MET A 1 5.12 -19.35 2.46
N MET A 2 4.35 -20.20 3.15
CA MET A 2 2.98 -19.86 3.59
C MET A 2 2.92 -18.63 4.51
N GLU A 3 3.89 -18.46 5.42
CA GLU A 3 4.00 -17.27 6.27
C GLU A 3 4.32 -16.00 5.49
N SER A 4 5.22 -16.08 4.50
CA SER A 4 5.59 -14.96 3.62
C SER A 4 4.39 -14.49 2.79
N MET A 5 3.63 -15.42 2.22
CA MET A 5 2.40 -15.14 1.47
C MET A 5 1.32 -14.52 2.38
N SER A 6 1.12 -15.08 3.57
CA SER A 6 0.16 -14.55 4.55
C SER A 6 0.50 -13.11 4.97
N LYS A 7 1.79 -12.82 5.15
CA LYS A 7 2.28 -11.46 5.41
C LYS A 7 1.96 -10.53 4.24
N GLN A 8 2.19 -10.98 3.00
CA GLN A 8 1.91 -10.20 1.79
C GLN A 8 0.42 -9.88 1.65
N THR A 9 -0.47 -10.87 1.80
CA THR A 9 -1.92 -10.64 1.78
C THR A 9 -2.38 -9.65 2.85
N ARG A 10 -1.79 -9.70 4.06
CA ARG A 10 -2.13 -8.75 5.13
C ARG A 10 -1.67 -7.32 4.79
N LEU A 11 -0.47 -7.18 4.22
CA LEU A 11 0.06 -5.87 3.80
C LEU A 11 -0.77 -5.28 2.66
N GLN A 12 -1.05 -6.08 1.62
CA GLN A 12 -1.93 -5.72 0.51
C GLN A 12 -3.26 -5.15 1.01
N ARG A 13 -4.00 -5.92 1.82
CA ARG A 13 -5.29 -5.47 2.38
C ARG A 13 -5.18 -4.19 3.21
N SER A 14 -4.05 -3.99 3.88
CA SER A 14 -3.82 -2.78 4.68
C SER A 14 -3.61 -1.55 3.80
N ILE A 15 -2.91 -1.71 2.66
CA ILE A 15 -2.69 -0.67 1.66
C ILE A 15 -4.00 -0.36 0.92
N GLU A 16 -4.70 -1.39 0.43
CA GLU A 16 -5.94 -1.25 -0.33
C GLU A 16 -7.04 -0.51 0.44
N ARG A 17 -7.10 -0.71 1.75
CA ARG A 17 -8.09 -0.05 2.63
C ARG A 17 -7.60 1.28 3.20
N PHE A 18 -6.35 1.67 2.93
CA PHE A 18 -5.73 2.80 3.60
C PHE A 18 -6.44 4.12 3.27
N LEU A 19 -6.81 4.31 2.00
CA LEU A 19 -7.55 5.50 1.56
C LEU A 19 -8.93 5.59 2.18
N GLU A 20 -9.68 4.49 2.21
CA GLU A 20 -10.99 4.45 2.85
C GLU A 20 -10.89 4.81 4.34
N ASN A 21 -9.90 4.23 5.04
CA ASN A 21 -9.64 4.53 6.44
C ASN A 21 -9.24 5.99 6.68
N PHE A 22 -8.48 6.58 5.76
CA PHE A 22 -8.14 7.99 5.81
C PHE A 22 -9.37 8.89 5.63
N ARG A 23 -10.22 8.60 4.64
CA ARG A 23 -11.46 9.35 4.39
C ARG A 23 -12.41 9.33 5.59
N LYS A 24 -12.46 8.22 6.33
CA LYS A 24 -13.28 8.08 7.57
C LYS A 24 -12.88 9.03 8.71
N ILE A 25 -11.68 9.62 8.70
CA ILE A 25 -11.27 10.58 9.74
C ILE A 25 -12.15 11.85 9.68
N GLY A 26 -12.59 12.23 8.48
CA GLY A 26 -13.39 13.43 8.22
C GLY A 26 -12.56 14.72 8.24
N LYS A 27 -12.91 15.67 7.37
CA LYS A 27 -12.15 16.92 7.16
C LYS A 27 -11.93 17.71 8.46
N ASN A 28 -12.94 17.78 9.33
CA ASN A 28 -12.88 18.53 10.60
C ASN A 28 -11.83 17.98 11.59
N ASN A 29 -11.39 16.74 11.43
CA ASN A 29 -10.39 16.11 12.31
C ASN A 29 -9.00 16.03 11.67
N LEU A 30 -8.85 16.43 10.41
CA LEU A 30 -7.57 16.41 9.71
C LEU A 30 -6.76 17.65 10.08
N THR A 31 -5.45 17.44 10.20
CA THR A 31 -4.45 18.50 10.33
C THR A 31 -3.28 18.14 9.43
N ALA A 32 -2.49 19.12 9.00
CA ALA A 32 -1.31 18.85 8.17
C ALA A 32 -0.37 17.81 8.83
N ALA A 33 -0.18 17.87 10.14
CA ALA A 33 0.60 16.89 10.90
C ALA A 33 0.01 15.46 10.81
N LYS A 34 -1.32 15.31 10.95
CA LYS A 34 -1.98 14.01 10.81
C LYS A 34 -1.86 13.47 9.38
N ILE A 35 -2.01 14.33 8.37
CA ILE A 35 -1.89 13.91 6.96
C ILE A 35 -0.46 13.43 6.67
N ARG A 36 0.57 14.18 7.08
CA ARG A 36 1.98 13.76 6.97
C ARG A 36 2.24 12.43 7.67
N SER A 37 1.69 12.24 8.87
CA SER A 37 1.80 10.98 9.61
C SER A 37 1.17 9.80 8.85
N ARG A 38 0.00 10.01 8.21
CA ARG A 38 -0.66 8.99 7.38
C ARG A 38 0.14 8.68 6.11
N ILE A 39 0.69 9.69 5.43
CA ILE A 39 1.60 9.50 4.29
C ILE A 39 2.81 8.65 4.69
N ALA A 40 3.46 8.98 5.81
CA ALA A 40 4.61 8.22 6.30
C ALA A 40 4.26 6.76 6.61
N ALA A 41 3.10 6.53 7.24
CA ALA A 41 2.61 5.18 7.52
C ALA A 41 2.30 4.38 6.25
N LEU A 42 1.68 5.00 5.24
CA LEU A 42 1.43 4.37 3.94
C LEU A 42 2.73 3.98 3.24
N LYS A 43 3.70 4.90 3.18
CA LYS A 43 5.04 4.63 2.61
C LYS A 43 5.74 3.47 3.30
N LYS A 44 5.63 3.38 4.63
CA LYS A 44 6.20 2.26 5.40
C LYS A 44 5.55 0.91 5.05
N LEU A 45 4.22 0.88 4.91
CA LEU A 45 3.50 -0.32 4.50
C LEU A 45 3.91 -0.75 3.09
N TRP A 46 4.00 0.20 2.17
CA TRP A 46 4.44 -0.05 0.80
C TRP A 46 5.85 -0.62 0.73
N GLY A 47 6.82 0.00 1.43
CA GLY A 47 8.19 -0.53 1.48
C GLY A 47 8.27 -1.96 2.01
N SER A 48 7.51 -2.28 3.07
CA SER A 48 7.41 -3.66 3.58
C SER A 48 6.75 -4.64 2.60
N TYR A 49 5.84 -4.15 1.77
CA TYR A 49 5.18 -4.95 0.73
C TYR A 49 6.14 -5.24 -0.42
N GLN A 50 6.86 -4.23 -0.92
CA GLN A 50 7.90 -4.36 -1.95
C GLN A 50 9.01 -5.33 -1.55
N GLU A 51 9.56 -5.18 -0.34
CA GLU A 51 10.59 -6.11 0.17
C GLU A 51 10.10 -7.56 0.18
N GLY A 52 8.84 -7.79 0.56
CA GLY A 52 8.27 -9.12 0.57
C GLY A 52 7.97 -9.64 -0.84
N HIS A 53 7.58 -8.78 -1.78
CA HIS A 53 7.46 -9.14 -3.20
C HIS A 53 8.80 -9.61 -3.75
N ASP A 54 9.88 -8.84 -3.54
CA ASP A 54 11.23 -9.21 -3.97
C ASP A 54 11.68 -10.55 -3.39
N GLN A 55 11.38 -10.80 -2.11
CA GLN A 55 11.68 -12.07 -1.46
C GLN A 55 10.91 -13.24 -2.09
N LEU A 56 9.61 -13.06 -2.39
CA LEU A 56 8.80 -14.07 -3.05
C LEU A 56 9.29 -14.36 -4.47
N THR A 57 9.56 -13.32 -5.27
CA THR A 57 10.05 -13.45 -6.64
C THR A 57 11.40 -14.16 -6.71
N LYS A 58 12.28 -13.94 -5.72
CA LYS A 58 13.57 -14.66 -5.60
C LYS A 58 13.40 -16.11 -5.14
N ALA A 59 12.45 -16.37 -4.24
CA ALA A 59 12.27 -17.69 -3.64
C ALA A 59 11.42 -18.65 -4.50
N ILE A 60 10.59 -18.13 -5.39
CA ILE A 60 9.63 -18.89 -6.20
C ILE A 60 10.10 -18.91 -7.65
N PRO A 61 10.45 -20.09 -8.20
CA PRO A 61 10.87 -20.21 -9.59
C PRO A 61 9.84 -19.63 -10.55
N THR A 62 10.29 -18.89 -11.57
CA THR A 62 9.42 -18.23 -12.55
C THR A 62 8.41 -19.17 -13.19
N ALA A 63 8.81 -20.42 -13.47
CA ALA A 63 7.91 -21.44 -14.04
C ALA A 63 6.73 -21.81 -13.12
N THR A 64 6.84 -21.58 -11.81
CA THR A 64 5.82 -21.91 -10.80
C THR A 64 4.99 -20.70 -10.36
N GLN A 65 5.45 -19.47 -10.64
CA GLN A 65 4.74 -18.24 -10.28
C GLN A 65 3.29 -18.20 -10.83
N PRO A 66 3.00 -18.58 -12.09
CA PRO A 66 1.63 -18.55 -12.62
C PRO A 66 0.62 -19.48 -11.91
N ALA A 67 1.10 -20.43 -11.09
CA ALA A 67 0.24 -21.31 -10.29
C ALA A 67 -0.24 -20.66 -8.98
N LEU A 68 0.27 -19.47 -8.65
CA LEU A 68 -0.07 -18.73 -7.44
C LEU A 68 -0.86 -17.48 -7.81
N ASP A 69 -2.06 -17.34 -7.26
CA ASP A 69 -2.97 -16.20 -7.52
C ASP A 69 -2.26 -14.84 -7.38
N TYR A 70 -1.36 -14.71 -6.40
CA TYR A 70 -0.57 -13.49 -6.19
C TYR A 70 0.18 -13.01 -7.45
N PHE A 71 0.81 -13.91 -8.21
CA PHE A 71 1.52 -13.57 -9.43
C PHE A 71 0.62 -13.65 -10.66
N LYS A 72 -0.28 -14.63 -10.69
CA LYS A 72 -1.20 -14.86 -11.81
C LYS A 72 -2.15 -13.68 -12.02
N ASP A 73 -2.70 -13.15 -10.94
CA ASP A 73 -3.68 -12.07 -10.94
C ASP A 73 -3.03 -10.70 -10.69
N ASP A 74 -1.70 -10.63 -10.77
CA ASP A 74 -0.88 -9.42 -10.69
C ASP A 74 -1.20 -8.52 -9.48
N TYR A 75 -1.30 -9.14 -8.30
CA TYR A 75 -1.65 -8.43 -7.06
C TYR A 75 -0.63 -7.35 -6.70
N PHE A 76 0.62 -7.48 -7.13
CA PHE A 76 1.64 -6.48 -6.88
C PHE A 76 1.32 -5.17 -7.60
N SER A 77 1.12 -5.21 -8.92
CA SER A 77 0.83 -4.01 -9.71
C SER A 77 -0.51 -3.39 -9.35
N PHE A 78 -1.55 -4.19 -9.09
CA PHE A 78 -2.82 -3.66 -8.60
C PHE A 78 -2.65 -2.89 -7.27
N THR A 79 -1.90 -3.46 -6.32
CA THR A 79 -1.64 -2.80 -5.03
C THR A 79 -0.79 -1.54 -5.20
N GLU A 80 0.14 -1.53 -6.17
CA GLU A 80 0.94 -0.36 -6.51
C GLU A 80 0.07 0.81 -6.98
N GLU A 81 -0.87 0.56 -7.90
CA GLU A 81 -1.81 1.57 -8.38
C GLU A 81 -2.64 2.17 -7.24
N VAL A 82 -3.11 1.32 -6.31
CA VAL A 82 -3.84 1.78 -5.14
C VAL A 82 -2.95 2.61 -4.21
N TYR A 83 -1.70 2.19 -3.99
CA TYR A 83 -0.72 2.96 -3.21
C TYR A 83 -0.49 4.36 -3.81
N GLN A 84 -0.22 4.45 -5.12
CA GLN A 84 0.04 5.73 -5.80
C GLN A 84 -1.17 6.65 -5.72
N THR A 85 -2.35 6.14 -6.10
CA THR A 85 -3.62 6.90 -6.04
C THR A 85 -3.91 7.41 -4.62
N THR A 86 -3.65 6.57 -3.61
CA THR A 86 -3.84 6.94 -2.20
C THR A 86 -2.86 8.02 -1.78
N LEU A 87 -1.58 7.89 -2.15
CA LEU A 87 -0.54 8.85 -1.82
C LEU A 87 -0.84 10.21 -2.45
N ASP A 88 -1.18 10.24 -3.74
CA ASP A 88 -1.54 11.46 -4.46
C ASP A 88 -2.74 12.15 -3.81
N THR A 89 -3.78 11.38 -3.46
CA THR A 89 -4.95 11.93 -2.76
C THR A 89 -4.56 12.59 -1.43
N MET A 90 -3.65 11.99 -0.65
CA MET A 90 -3.20 12.57 0.62
C MET A 90 -2.29 13.78 0.43
N VAL A 91 -1.45 13.79 -0.62
CA VAL A 91 -0.59 14.93 -0.96
C VAL A 91 -1.43 16.12 -1.40
N GLU A 92 -2.42 15.92 -2.28
CA GLU A 92 -3.37 16.97 -2.65
C GLU A 92 -4.16 17.46 -1.44
N CYS A 93 -4.61 16.54 -0.57
CA CYS A 93 -5.25 16.92 0.68
C CYS A 93 -4.31 17.76 1.56
N LEU A 94 -3.02 17.43 1.67
CA LEU A 94 -2.05 18.21 2.45
C LEU A 94 -1.90 19.64 1.92
N LYS A 95 -1.90 19.83 0.59
CA LYS A 95 -1.83 21.16 -0.03
C LYS A 95 -3.00 22.07 0.38
N GLU A 96 -4.19 21.51 0.66
CA GLU A 96 -5.33 22.31 1.16
C GLU A 96 -5.05 22.92 2.55
N PHE A 97 -4.24 22.27 3.38
CA PHE A 97 -3.89 22.73 4.74
C PHE A 97 -2.60 23.56 4.77
N GLU A 98 -1.75 23.39 3.76
CA GLU A 98 -0.49 24.11 3.60
C GLU A 98 -0.40 24.62 2.16
N PRO A 99 -1.22 25.61 1.79
CA PRO A 99 -1.03 26.32 0.54
C PRO A 99 0.31 27.06 0.62
N PHE A 100 1.12 26.91 -0.44
CA PHE A 100 2.41 27.58 -0.57
C PHE A 100 2.28 29.11 -0.49
#